data_AF-A0A5N5E7B7-F1
#
_entry.id   AF-A0A5N5E7B7-F1
#
_cell.length_a   1.000
_cell.length_b   1.000
_cell.length_c   1.000
_cell.angle_alpha   90.00
_cell.angle_beta   90.00
_cell.angle_gamma   90.00
#
_symmetry.space_group_name_H-M   'P 1'
#
loop_
_entity.id
_entity.type
_entity.pdbx_description
1 polymer ?
#
loop_
_entity_poly.entity_id
_entity_poly.type
_entity_poly.pdbx_seq_one_letter_code
_entity_poly.pdbx_strand_id
1 'polypeptide(L)'
;VAVNQAMVDEQYHTLMHFNASSATRRGRGWALPSKALPDVLTVRTRAQALDAAEGPRKIALTQLAFMTVAEVSITAYLDLISDDPGVQSINRATIRLHARDEYCHASIAGELAVSVWDSLDRGDRSYLLEGFEGAMRAFSGTDFGAWRAIMEIEAIPRGQKMLDDVESGRRNEQFVQDYSGISSLLHKLQVTSEVSIAGEKYLPS
;
A
#
# COMPACT_ATOMS: atom_id res chain seq x y z
N VAL A 1 19.53 -14.11 -3.49
CA VAL A 1 19.67 -14.21 -2.00
C VAL A 1 18.87 -13.12 -1.32
N ALA A 2 19.07 -11.83 -1.65
CA ALA A 2 18.33 -10.71 -1.05
C ALA A 2 16.80 -10.84 -1.10
N VAL A 3 16.21 -11.15 -2.27
CA VAL A 3 14.74 -11.35 -2.39
C VAL A 3 14.23 -12.47 -1.49
N ASN A 4 14.97 -13.58 -1.35
CA ASN A 4 14.55 -14.67 -0.47
C ASN A 4 14.62 -14.30 1.01
N GLN A 5 15.54 -13.41 1.40
CA GLN A 5 15.60 -12.86 2.75
C GLN A 5 14.40 -11.94 3.00
N ALA A 6 14.10 -11.04 2.06
CA ALA A 6 12.92 -10.20 2.13
C ALA A 6 11.62 -11.03 2.26
N MET A 7 11.50 -12.14 1.54
CA MET A 7 10.36 -13.05 1.70
C MET A 7 10.24 -13.65 3.10
N VAL A 8 11.35 -13.92 3.80
CA VAL A 8 11.32 -14.39 5.20
C VAL A 8 10.86 -13.27 6.12
N ASP A 9 11.37 -12.06 5.91
CA ASP A 9 10.97 -10.87 6.65
C ASP A 9 9.46 -10.64 6.48
N GLU A 10 8.93 -10.74 5.26
CA GLU A 10 7.49 -10.59 4.98
C GLU A 10 6.60 -11.62 5.70
N GLN A 11 7.07 -12.86 5.82
CA GLN A 11 6.36 -13.87 6.62
C GLN A 11 6.38 -13.51 8.11
N TYR A 12 7.48 -12.93 8.59
CA TYR A 12 7.59 -12.46 9.97
C TYR A 12 6.73 -11.22 10.23
N HIS A 13 6.69 -10.26 9.30
CA HIS A 13 5.81 -9.08 9.33
C HIS A 13 4.34 -9.49 9.41
N THR A 14 3.95 -10.48 8.59
CA THR A 14 2.62 -11.09 8.62
C THR A 14 2.29 -11.65 10.01
N LEU A 15 3.20 -12.44 10.59
CA LEU A 15 3.03 -12.98 11.94
C LEU A 15 2.92 -11.88 13.01
N MET A 16 3.76 -10.85 12.93
CA MET A 16 3.76 -9.72 13.86
C MET A 16 2.41 -9.00 13.87
N HIS A 17 1.86 -8.68 12.70
CA HIS A 17 0.55 -8.02 12.58
C HIS A 17 -0.61 -8.90 13.04
N PHE A 18 -0.56 -10.22 12.79
CA PHE A 18 -1.52 -11.16 13.37
C PHE A 18 -1.45 -11.20 14.90
N ASN A 19 -0.25 -11.15 15.47
CA ASN A 19 -0.04 -11.15 16.91
C ASN A 19 -0.51 -9.85 17.55
N ALA A 20 -0.24 -8.69 16.96
CA ALA A 20 -0.74 -7.39 17.43
C ALA A 20 -2.28 -7.34 17.42
N SER A 21 -2.91 -7.82 16.34
CA SER A 21 -4.36 -7.96 16.26
C SER A 21 -4.91 -8.90 17.34
N SER A 22 -4.24 -10.02 17.59
CA SER A 22 -4.63 -10.99 18.61
C SER A 22 -4.46 -10.45 20.03
N ALA A 23 -3.41 -9.67 20.29
CA ALA A 23 -3.21 -8.97 21.54
C ALA A 23 -4.31 -7.92 21.77
N THR A 24 -4.71 -7.20 20.72
CA THR A 24 -5.82 -6.24 20.79
C THR A 24 -7.13 -6.94 21.16
N ARG A 25 -7.48 -8.05 20.49
CA ARG A 25 -8.67 -8.86 20.83
C ARG A 25 -8.67 -9.32 22.29
N ARG A 26 -7.56 -9.90 22.74
CA ARG A 26 -7.41 -10.36 24.14
C ARG A 26 -7.51 -9.21 25.14
N GLY A 27 -6.81 -8.11 24.89
CA GLY A 27 -6.77 -6.96 25.79
C GLY A 27 -8.10 -6.20 25.87
N ARG A 28 -8.90 -6.22 24.81
CA ARG A 28 -10.22 -5.57 24.77
C ARG A 28 -11.38 -6.50 25.15
N GLY A 29 -11.18 -7.82 25.08
CA GLY A 29 -12.26 -8.80 25.23
C GLY A 29 -13.24 -8.80 24.04
N TRP A 30 -12.81 -8.30 22.86
CA TRP A 30 -13.65 -8.18 21.67
C TRP A 30 -13.25 -9.21 20.62
N ALA A 31 -14.24 -9.72 19.88
CA ALA A 31 -14.02 -10.77 18.89
C ALA A 31 -13.24 -10.28 17.65
N LEU A 32 -13.52 -9.05 17.16
CA LEU A 32 -12.89 -8.41 15.99
C LEU A 32 -12.46 -9.41 14.89
N PRO A 33 -13.41 -10.15 14.29
CA PRO A 33 -13.10 -11.22 13.35
C PRO A 33 -12.57 -10.63 12.03
N SER A 34 -11.34 -10.97 11.65
CA SER A 34 -10.72 -10.47 10.41
C SER A 34 -11.52 -10.82 9.15
N LYS A 35 -12.25 -11.95 9.16
CA LYS A 35 -13.12 -12.39 8.03
C LYS A 35 -14.37 -11.51 7.83
N ALA A 36 -14.66 -10.60 8.75
CA ALA A 36 -15.76 -9.66 8.60
C ALA A 36 -15.37 -8.43 7.77
N LEU A 37 -14.08 -8.25 7.48
CA LEU A 37 -13.59 -7.19 6.61
C LEU A 37 -13.42 -7.71 5.17
N PRO A 38 -13.69 -6.89 4.15
CA PRO A 38 -13.35 -7.23 2.76
C PRO A 38 -11.83 -7.27 2.58
N ASP A 39 -11.37 -7.88 1.48
CA ASP A 39 -9.99 -7.69 1.02
C ASP A 39 -9.67 -6.21 0.92
N VAL A 40 -8.48 -5.76 1.31
CA VAL A 40 -8.13 -4.33 1.32
C VAL A 40 -8.09 -3.73 -0.10
N LEU A 41 -8.28 -2.42 -0.22
CA LEU A 41 -8.32 -1.68 -1.49
C LEU A 41 -7.21 -2.10 -2.47
N THR A 42 -5.94 -2.09 -2.03
CA THR A 42 -4.79 -2.48 -2.86
C THR A 42 -4.90 -3.90 -3.40
N VAL A 43 -5.42 -4.85 -2.61
CA VAL A 43 -5.62 -6.25 -3.04
C VAL A 43 -6.73 -6.34 -4.07
N ARG A 44 -7.86 -5.67 -3.85
CA ARG A 44 -8.99 -5.63 -4.79
C ARG A 44 -8.59 -5.00 -6.12
N THR A 45 -7.90 -3.86 -6.09
CA THR A 45 -7.42 -3.17 -7.30
C THR A 45 -6.37 -4.00 -8.05
N ARG A 46 -5.46 -4.66 -7.33
CA ARG A 46 -4.50 -5.59 -7.95
C ARG A 46 -5.21 -6.75 -8.64
N ALA A 47 -6.21 -7.36 -8.00
CA ALA A 47 -6.97 -8.46 -8.59
C ALA A 47 -7.64 -8.03 -9.91
N GLN A 48 -8.31 -6.87 -9.91
CA GLN A 48 -8.92 -6.30 -11.12
C GLN A 48 -7.89 -6.04 -12.22
N ALA A 49 -6.72 -5.50 -11.88
CA ALA A 49 -5.64 -5.25 -12.85
C ALA A 49 -5.04 -6.55 -13.42
N LEU A 50 -5.03 -7.64 -12.63
CA LEU A 50 -4.59 -8.95 -13.09
C LEU A 50 -5.63 -9.61 -14.01
N ASP A 51 -6.92 -9.49 -13.69
CA ASP A 51 -8.00 -9.99 -14.53
C ASP A 51 -8.05 -9.29 -15.89
N ALA A 52 -7.68 -8.01 -15.93
CA ALA A 52 -7.58 -7.21 -17.15
C ALA A 52 -6.27 -7.45 -17.95
N ALA A 53 -5.26 -8.10 -17.35
CA ALA A 53 -3.96 -8.26 -17.97
C ALA A 53 -3.97 -9.34 -19.06
N GLU A 54 -3.70 -8.94 -20.30
CA GLU A 54 -3.67 -9.87 -21.44
C GLU A 54 -2.34 -10.65 -21.48
N GLY A 55 -2.36 -11.84 -20.87
CA GLY A 55 -1.30 -12.83 -20.99
C GLY A 55 -0.17 -12.69 -19.96
N PRO A 56 0.76 -13.67 -19.94
CA PRO A 56 1.70 -13.85 -18.83
C PRO A 56 2.64 -12.66 -18.60
N ARG A 57 3.00 -11.94 -19.67
CA ARG A 57 3.93 -10.80 -19.59
C ARG A 57 3.29 -9.60 -18.90
N LYS A 58 2.07 -9.21 -19.30
CA LYS A 58 1.31 -8.14 -18.64
C LYS A 58 0.96 -8.51 -17.19
N ILE A 59 0.62 -9.79 -16.93
CA ILE A 59 0.42 -10.30 -15.56
C ILE A 59 1.67 -10.07 -14.71
N ALA A 60 2.86 -10.47 -15.19
CA ALA A 60 4.10 -10.30 -14.45
C ALA A 60 4.44 -8.82 -14.20
N LEU A 61 4.23 -7.95 -15.19
CA LEU A 61 4.43 -6.50 -15.04
C LEU A 61 3.44 -5.88 -14.04
N THR A 62 2.16 -6.29 -14.05
CA THR A 62 1.18 -5.87 -13.05
C THR A 62 1.62 -6.29 -11.65
N GLN A 63 2.08 -7.54 -11.48
CA GLN A 63 2.58 -8.01 -10.18
C GLN A 63 3.80 -7.22 -9.71
N LEU A 64 4.77 -7.00 -10.60
CA LEU A 64 5.95 -6.19 -10.32
C LEU A 64 5.56 -4.77 -9.92
N ALA A 65 4.62 -4.14 -10.63
CA ALA A 65 4.17 -2.79 -10.35
C ALA A 65 3.63 -2.65 -8.91
N PHE A 66 2.68 -3.52 -8.54
CA PHE A 66 2.06 -3.49 -7.22
C PHE A 66 3.03 -3.86 -6.11
N MET A 67 3.90 -4.85 -6.33
CA MET A 67 4.96 -5.20 -5.38
C MET A 67 5.88 -4.00 -5.18
N THR A 68 6.48 -3.47 -6.25
CA THR A 68 7.45 -2.37 -6.13
C THR A 68 6.85 -1.16 -5.43
N VAL A 69 5.62 -0.77 -5.77
CA VAL A 69 4.93 0.34 -5.10
C VAL A 69 4.75 0.07 -3.61
N ALA A 70 4.31 -1.13 -3.22
CA ALA A 70 4.15 -1.46 -1.81
C ALA A 70 5.49 -1.34 -1.07
N GLU A 71 6.54 -2.00 -1.57
CA GLU A 71 7.86 -2.05 -0.92
C GLU A 71 8.52 -0.67 -0.79
N VAL A 72 8.38 0.20 -1.81
CA VAL A 72 9.00 1.54 -1.75
C VAL A 72 8.16 2.56 -0.97
N SER A 73 6.90 2.24 -0.64
CA SER A 73 5.96 3.19 -0.03
C SER A 73 5.48 2.77 1.36
N ILE A 74 5.71 1.53 1.78
CA ILE A 74 5.17 0.99 3.04
C ILE A 74 5.71 1.69 4.28
N THR A 75 6.96 2.17 4.27
CA THR A 75 7.50 2.96 5.39
C THR A 75 6.66 4.21 5.66
N ALA A 76 6.22 4.93 4.62
CA ALA A 76 5.35 6.09 4.77
C ALA A 76 3.99 5.75 5.41
N TYR A 77 3.45 4.56 5.10
CA TYR A 77 2.23 4.07 5.73
C TYR A 77 2.45 3.71 7.21
N LEU A 78 3.58 3.06 7.52
CA LEU A 78 3.94 2.66 8.88
C LEU A 78 4.19 3.89 9.77
N ASP A 79 4.79 4.94 9.22
CA ASP A 79 5.11 6.17 9.96
C ASP A 79 3.89 6.98 10.41
N LEU A 80 2.71 6.74 9.82
CA LEU A 80 1.46 7.43 10.19
C LEU A 80 1.13 7.31 11.68
N ILE A 81 1.46 6.18 12.31
CA ILE A 81 1.10 5.90 13.71
C ILE A 81 2.27 5.33 14.54
N SER A 82 3.47 5.26 13.98
CA SER A 82 4.65 4.65 14.63
C SER A 82 5.08 5.40 15.90
N ASP A 83 4.85 6.71 15.95
CA ASP A 83 5.27 7.61 17.02
C ASP A 83 4.12 8.24 17.83
N ASP A 84 2.86 7.88 17.55
CA ASP A 84 1.70 8.42 18.26
C ASP A 84 1.63 7.90 19.72
N PRO A 85 1.83 8.76 20.74
CA PRO A 85 1.80 8.34 22.14
C PRO A 85 0.41 7.84 22.58
N GLY A 86 -0.66 8.19 21.88
CA GLY A 86 -2.03 7.73 22.12
C GLY A 86 -2.30 6.29 21.67
N VAL A 87 -1.45 5.73 20.80
CA VAL A 87 -1.52 4.33 20.36
C VAL A 87 -0.91 3.39 21.42
N GLN A 88 -1.30 2.12 21.45
CA GLN A 88 -0.73 1.14 22.39
C GLN A 88 0.74 0.85 22.07
N SER A 89 1.57 0.68 23.11
CA SER A 89 3.02 0.47 22.96
C SER A 89 3.38 -0.75 22.11
N ILE A 90 2.61 -1.84 22.22
CA ILE A 90 2.79 -3.04 21.39
C ILE A 90 2.58 -2.74 19.90
N ASN A 91 1.56 -1.94 19.55
CA ASN A 91 1.28 -1.60 18.16
C ASN A 91 2.40 -0.72 17.58
N ARG A 92 2.86 0.29 18.33
CA ARG A 92 4.02 1.10 17.93
C ARG A 92 5.29 0.25 17.75
N ALA A 93 5.56 -0.67 18.67
CA ALA A 93 6.73 -1.53 18.59
C ALA A 93 6.67 -2.47 17.37
N THR A 94 5.51 -3.05 17.08
CA THR A 94 5.29 -3.86 15.87
C THR A 94 5.59 -3.06 14.60
N ILE A 95 5.07 -1.83 14.52
CA ILE A 95 5.23 -0.97 13.35
C ILE A 95 6.68 -0.53 13.17
N ARG A 96 7.36 -0.11 14.25
CA ARG A 96 8.77 0.28 14.19
C ARG A 96 9.70 -0.86 13.79
N LEU A 97 9.42 -2.09 14.25
CA LEU A 97 10.22 -3.25 13.89
C LEU A 97 10.04 -3.58 12.41
N HIS A 98 8.80 -3.57 11.91
CA HIS A 98 8.49 -3.76 10.50
C HIS A 98 9.18 -2.68 9.65
N ALA A 99 8.99 -1.40 9.98
CA ALA A 99 9.57 -0.27 9.22
C ALA A 99 11.09 -0.34 9.11
N ARG A 100 11.78 -0.93 10.10
CA ARG A 100 13.24 -1.09 10.06
C ARG A 100 13.69 -1.95 8.90
N ASP A 101 12.97 -3.03 8.62
CA ASP A 101 13.31 -3.98 7.57
C ASP A 101 12.90 -3.40 6.19
N GLU A 102 11.81 -2.62 6.14
CA GLU A 102 11.31 -1.98 4.92
C GLU A 102 12.29 -1.01 4.25
N TYR A 103 13.16 -0.35 5.01
CA TYR A 103 14.21 0.49 4.42
C TYR A 103 15.13 -0.30 3.47
N CYS A 104 15.45 -1.55 3.85
CA CYS A 104 16.25 -2.45 3.01
C CYS A 104 15.41 -2.97 1.82
N HIS A 105 14.14 -3.29 2.05
CA HIS A 105 13.24 -3.82 1.04
C HIS A 105 12.96 -2.81 -0.08
N ALA A 106 12.71 -1.55 0.27
CA ALA A 106 12.58 -0.45 -0.69
C ALA A 106 13.80 -0.35 -1.63
N SER A 107 15.00 -0.54 -1.09
CA SER A 107 16.24 -0.56 -1.89
C SER A 107 16.28 -1.78 -2.82
N ILE A 108 15.97 -2.97 -2.31
CA ILE A 108 15.94 -4.22 -3.10
C ILE A 108 14.92 -4.13 -4.23
N ALA A 109 13.69 -3.71 -3.93
CA ALA A 109 12.61 -3.56 -4.89
C ALA A 109 12.93 -2.50 -5.96
N GLY A 110 13.53 -1.38 -5.55
CA GLY A 110 13.96 -0.32 -6.48
C GLY A 110 15.01 -0.80 -7.47
N GLU A 111 16.06 -1.49 -7.01
CA GLU A 111 17.10 -2.03 -7.90
C GLU A 111 16.56 -3.15 -8.81
N LEU A 112 15.65 -3.99 -8.31
CA LEU A 112 14.97 -4.99 -9.13
C LEU A 112 14.14 -4.33 -10.24
N ALA A 113 13.40 -3.27 -9.92
CA ALA A 113 12.60 -2.53 -10.89
C ALA A 113 13.47 -1.89 -11.98
N VAL A 114 14.61 -1.28 -11.62
CA VAL A 114 15.60 -0.74 -12.58
C VAL A 114 16.15 -1.86 -13.49
N SER A 115 16.57 -2.98 -12.91
CA SER A 115 17.10 -4.10 -13.69
C SER A 115 16.08 -4.66 -14.68
N VAL A 116 14.80 -4.74 -14.30
CA VAL A 116 13.74 -5.17 -15.22
C VAL A 116 13.52 -4.10 -16.28
N TRP A 117 13.40 -2.84 -15.90
CA TRP A 117 13.15 -1.69 -16.79
C TRP A 117 14.14 -1.61 -17.96
N ASP A 118 15.42 -1.84 -17.70
CA ASP A 118 16.48 -1.81 -18.71
C ASP A 118 16.31 -2.89 -19.79
N SER A 119 15.60 -3.97 -19.48
CA SER A 119 15.28 -5.05 -20.42
C SER A 119 13.97 -4.88 -21.18
N LEU A 120 13.11 -3.93 -20.77
CA LEU A 120 11.78 -3.73 -21.37
C LEU A 120 11.83 -2.90 -22.65
N ASP A 121 10.95 -3.23 -23.59
CA ASP A 121 10.68 -2.39 -24.74
C ASP A 121 9.77 -1.20 -24.35
N ARG A 122 9.50 -0.31 -25.32
CA ARG A 122 8.70 0.90 -25.08
C ARG A 122 7.27 0.59 -24.63
N GLY A 123 6.64 -0.46 -25.18
CA GLY A 123 5.26 -0.81 -24.86
C GLY A 123 5.13 -1.33 -23.43
N ASP A 124 6.03 -2.22 -23.03
CA ASP A 124 6.08 -2.73 -21.67
C ASP A 124 6.46 -1.67 -20.64
N ARG A 125 7.36 -0.75 -20.98
CA ARG A 125 7.70 0.40 -20.13
C ARG A 125 6.47 1.26 -19.87
N SER A 126 5.70 1.59 -20.90
CA SER A 126 4.43 2.32 -20.75
C SER A 126 3.47 1.58 -19.82
N TYR A 127 3.28 0.28 -20.06
CA TYR A 127 2.40 -0.56 -19.25
C TYR A 127 2.84 -0.64 -17.78
N LEU A 128 4.14 -0.76 -17.52
CA LEU A 128 4.68 -0.79 -16.16
C LEU A 128 4.47 0.56 -15.44
N LEU A 129 4.63 1.69 -16.14
CA LEU A 129 4.37 3.02 -15.58
C LEU A 129 2.90 3.23 -15.22
N GLU A 130 1.98 2.81 -16.10
CA GLU A 130 0.53 2.79 -15.81
C GLU A 130 0.22 1.91 -14.58
N GLY A 131 0.91 0.77 -14.48
CA GLY A 131 0.85 -0.11 -13.32
C GLY A 131 1.30 0.58 -12.02
N PHE A 132 2.43 1.29 -12.03
CA PHE A 132 2.90 2.04 -10.86
C PHE A 132 1.88 3.11 -10.45
N GLU A 133 1.32 3.84 -11.41
CA GLU A 133 0.32 4.88 -11.12
C GLU A 133 -0.96 4.28 -10.50
N GLY A 134 -1.46 3.18 -11.07
CA GLY A 134 -2.61 2.45 -10.54
C GLY A 134 -2.36 1.90 -9.13
N ALA A 135 -1.20 1.29 -8.91
CA ALA A 135 -0.80 0.78 -7.60
C ALA A 135 -0.63 1.90 -6.57
N MET A 136 -0.02 3.03 -6.93
CA MET A 136 0.14 4.18 -6.02
C MET A 136 -1.20 4.77 -5.59
N ARG A 137 -2.14 4.92 -6.52
CA ARG A 137 -3.52 5.36 -6.21
C ARG A 137 -4.20 4.41 -5.23
N ALA A 138 -4.07 3.10 -5.45
CA ALA A 138 -4.67 2.11 -4.57
C ALA A 138 -4.01 2.08 -3.18
N PHE A 139 -2.68 2.17 -3.14
CA PHE A 139 -1.89 2.13 -1.90
C PHE A 139 -2.12 3.36 -1.01
N SER A 140 -2.19 4.54 -1.62
CA SER A 140 -2.42 5.80 -0.90
C SER A 140 -3.89 6.08 -0.61
N GLY A 141 -4.82 5.37 -1.24
CA GLY A 141 -6.25 5.61 -1.13
C GLY A 141 -6.86 5.22 0.23
N THR A 142 -7.83 5.99 0.70
CA THR A 142 -8.67 5.61 1.85
C THR A 142 -9.53 4.39 1.50
N ASP A 143 -9.43 3.29 2.24
CA ASP A 143 -10.29 2.11 2.03
C ASP A 143 -11.68 2.29 2.64
N PHE A 144 -12.55 3.00 1.92
CA PHE A 144 -13.96 3.14 2.30
C PHE A 144 -14.70 1.81 2.40
N GLY A 145 -14.27 0.77 1.67
CA GLY A 145 -14.87 -0.57 1.76
C GLY A 145 -14.70 -1.18 3.15
N ALA A 146 -13.50 -1.11 3.72
CA ALA A 146 -13.23 -1.56 5.07
C ALA A 146 -14.01 -0.74 6.12
N TRP A 147 -14.03 0.60 5.97
CA TRP A 147 -14.77 1.47 6.89
C TRP A 147 -16.28 1.26 6.84
N ARG A 148 -16.87 1.03 5.66
CA ARG A 148 -18.29 0.70 5.52
C ARG A 148 -18.64 -0.60 6.24
N ALA A 149 -17.81 -1.63 6.11
CA ALA A 149 -17.99 -2.89 6.83
C ALA A 149 -17.92 -2.68 8.35
N ILE A 150 -16.95 -1.90 8.84
CA ILE A 150 -16.83 -1.57 10.28
C ILE A 150 -18.07 -0.83 10.79
N MET A 151 -18.54 0.21 10.07
CA MET A 151 -19.73 0.97 10.47
C MET A 151 -20.99 0.09 10.53
N GLU A 152 -21.10 -0.88 9.63
CA GLU A 152 -22.20 -1.85 9.60
C GLU A 152 -22.12 -2.86 10.76
N ILE A 153 -20.95 -3.44 11.00
CA ILE A 153 -20.72 -4.41 12.09
C ILE A 153 -21.02 -3.78 13.46
N GLU A 154 -20.57 -2.55 13.67
CA GLU A 154 -20.78 -1.80 14.92
C GLU A 154 -22.15 -1.11 14.98
N ALA A 155 -23.00 -1.30 13.95
CA ALA A 155 -24.34 -0.75 13.84
C ALA A 155 -24.41 0.77 14.10
N ILE A 156 -23.42 1.51 13.60
CA ILE A 156 -23.30 2.96 13.83
C ILE A 156 -24.49 3.69 13.17
N PRO A 157 -25.33 4.41 13.93
CA PRO A 157 -26.47 5.12 13.37
C PRO A 157 -26.03 6.12 12.30
N ARG A 158 -26.60 6.00 11.09
CA ARG A 158 -26.26 6.82 9.92
C ARG A 158 -24.79 6.72 9.47
N GLY A 159 -24.07 5.67 9.85
CA GLY A 159 -22.65 5.48 9.52
C GLY A 159 -22.37 5.49 8.01
N GLN A 160 -23.24 4.87 7.19
CA GLN A 160 -23.10 4.91 5.73
C GLN A 160 -23.16 6.33 5.17
N LYS A 161 -24.14 7.13 5.62
CA LYS A 161 -24.26 8.53 5.21
C LYS A 161 -23.05 9.36 5.61
N MET A 162 -22.50 9.13 6.81
CA MET A 162 -21.28 9.82 7.25
C MET A 162 -20.10 9.51 6.31
N LEU A 163 -19.97 8.25 5.88
CA LEU A 163 -18.92 7.87 4.93
C LEU A 163 -19.16 8.45 3.53
N ASP A 164 -20.40 8.50 3.05
CA ASP A 164 -20.76 9.15 1.78
C ASP A 164 -20.40 10.65 1.79
N ASP A 165 -20.69 11.34 2.90
CA ASP A 165 -20.35 12.76 3.09
C ASP A 165 -18.82 12.97 3.12
N VAL A 166 -18.05 12.03 3.69
CA VAL A 166 -16.57 12.07 3.72
C VAL A 166 -15.97 11.78 2.35
N GLU A 167 -16.46 10.76 1.65
CA GLU A 167 -15.97 10.31 0.34
C GLU A 167 -16.24 11.35 -0.75
N SER A 168 -17.39 12.04 -0.69
CA SER A 168 -17.71 13.14 -1.62
C SER A 168 -16.92 14.44 -1.36
N GLY A 169 -16.17 14.52 -0.25
CA GLY A 169 -15.35 15.67 0.09
C GLY A 169 -14.00 15.68 -0.65
N ARG A 170 -13.67 16.80 -1.31
CA ARG A 170 -12.44 17.01 -2.13
C ARG A 170 -11.07 16.81 -1.41
N ARG A 171 -11.04 16.50 -0.11
CA ARG A 171 -9.81 16.43 0.70
C ARG A 171 -9.50 15.05 1.30
N ASN A 172 -10.35 14.03 1.08
CA ASN A 172 -10.32 12.81 1.91
C ASN A 172 -9.97 11.52 1.14
N GLU A 173 -9.55 11.63 -0.13
CA GLU A 173 -9.24 10.46 -0.95
C GLU A 173 -7.91 9.79 -0.56
N GLN A 174 -6.96 10.54 0.01
CA GLN A 174 -5.59 10.08 0.26
C GLN A 174 -5.29 9.92 1.76
N PHE A 175 -4.95 8.69 2.15
CA PHE A 175 -4.51 8.29 3.49
C PHE A 175 -2.99 8.44 3.65
N VAL A 176 -2.20 8.03 2.64
CA VAL A 176 -0.75 8.23 2.60
C VAL A 176 -0.44 9.40 1.68
N GLN A 177 0.30 10.40 2.17
CA GLN A 177 0.64 11.61 1.40
C GLN A 177 2.14 11.74 1.08
N ASP A 178 2.98 10.88 1.66
CA ASP A 178 4.40 10.83 1.31
C ASP A 178 4.62 9.89 0.12
N TYR A 179 4.99 10.50 -1.02
CA TYR A 179 5.27 9.84 -2.29
C TYR A 179 6.78 9.83 -2.62
N SER A 180 7.64 10.10 -1.65
CA SER A 180 9.09 10.25 -1.87
C SER A 180 9.75 8.97 -2.39
N GLY A 181 9.32 7.79 -1.91
CA GLY A 181 9.84 6.49 -2.34
C GLY A 181 9.62 6.22 -3.83
N ILE A 182 8.38 6.34 -4.31
CA ILE A 182 8.07 6.17 -5.73
C ILE A 182 8.68 7.28 -6.58
N SER A 183 8.71 8.53 -6.10
CA SER A 183 9.32 9.65 -6.83
C SER A 183 10.82 9.42 -7.05
N SER A 184 11.51 8.90 -6.03
CA SER A 184 12.92 8.53 -6.11
C SER A 184 13.14 7.39 -7.10
N LEU A 185 12.24 6.41 -7.14
CA LEU A 185 12.29 5.33 -8.13
C LEU A 185 12.14 5.86 -9.56
N LEU A 186 11.13 6.68 -9.85
CA LEU A 186 10.92 7.23 -11.19
C LEU A 186 12.13 8.02 -11.68
N HIS A 187 12.76 8.79 -10.78
CA HIS A 187 14.01 9.48 -11.08
C HIS A 187 15.14 8.49 -11.42
N LYS A 188 15.30 7.39 -10.67
CA LYS A 188 16.26 6.33 -11.01
C LYS A 188 15.99 5.69 -12.37
N LEU A 189 14.73 5.52 -12.75
CA LEU A 189 14.31 5.00 -14.06
C LEU A 189 14.51 5.99 -15.21
N GLN A 190 14.97 7.22 -14.92
CA GLN A 190 15.14 8.32 -15.88
C GLN A 190 13.84 8.67 -16.62
N VAL A 191 12.70 8.46 -15.96
CA VAL A 191 11.40 8.85 -16.48
C VAL A 191 11.26 10.35 -16.23
N THR A 192 11.40 11.17 -17.27
CA THR A 192 11.14 12.62 -17.20
C THR A 192 9.68 12.90 -16.87
N SER A 193 9.43 14.00 -16.14
CA SER A 193 8.16 14.43 -15.54
C SER A 193 6.94 14.57 -16.46
N GLU A 194 7.04 14.23 -17.74
CA GLU A 194 5.89 14.18 -18.65
C GLU A 194 4.92 13.02 -18.32
N VAL A 195 5.39 12.02 -17.57
CA VAL A 195 4.51 11.06 -16.90
C VAL A 195 4.14 11.66 -15.55
N SER A 196 3.08 12.48 -15.55
CA SER A 196 2.36 12.87 -14.35
C SER A 196 1.78 11.60 -13.71
N ILE A 197 2.60 10.84 -12.96
CA ILE A 197 2.06 10.21 -11.77
C ILE A 197 1.46 11.37 -11.00
N ALA A 198 0.18 11.27 -10.72
CA ALA A 198 -0.67 12.20 -9.98
C ALA A 198 -0.03 12.71 -8.67
N GLY A 199 1.04 13.50 -8.79
CA GLY A 199 1.88 14.08 -7.75
C GLY A 199 2.00 15.59 -7.99
N GLU A 200 2.15 16.03 -9.24
CA GLU A 200 2.07 17.47 -9.58
C GLU A 200 0.66 18.07 -9.36
N LYS A 201 -0.39 17.25 -9.35
CA LYS A 201 -1.75 17.68 -8.94
C LYS A 201 -1.96 17.73 -7.42
N TYR A 202 -0.99 17.27 -6.63
CA TYR A 202 -1.17 16.96 -5.20
C TYR A 202 -0.09 17.54 -4.28
N LEU A 203 0.86 18.33 -4.82
CA LEU A 203 1.69 19.20 -4.00
C LEU A 203 0.83 20.38 -3.51
N PRO A 204 0.87 20.74 -2.21
CA PRO A 204 0.21 21.95 -1.75
C PRO A 204 0.89 23.14 -2.43
N SER A 205 0.08 23.99 -3.07
CA SER A 205 0.47 25.30 -3.56
C SER A 205 1.03 26.18 -2.45
#